data_AF-A0A3M1FYM7-F1
#
_entry.id   AF-A0A3M1FYM7-F1
#
_cell.length_a   1.000
_cell.length_b   1.000
_cell.length_c   1.000
_cell.angle_alpha   90.00
_cell.angle_beta   90.00
_cell.angle_gamma   90.00
#
_symmetry.space_group_name_H-M   'P 1'
#
loop_
_entity.id
_entity.type
_entity.pdbx_description
1 polymer ?
#
loop_
_entity_poly.entity_id
_entity_poly.type
_entity_poly.pdbx_seq_one_letter_code
_entity_poly.pdbx_strand_id
1 'polypeptide(L)'
;GTVVEKQLAQGQFIRVDTGCLAAMTPTVEYDIEFVGGIKSALFGGEGLFFATLRGPGIVYLQSLPLSRLADRIVSSATKIGGKRRGEGSILGSLGDLLDGDSGF
;
A
#
# COMPACT_ATOMS: atom_id res chain seq x y z
N GLY A 1 -14.40 4.69 -2.04
CA GLY A 1 -14.31 4.39 -0.60
C GLY A 1 -15.40 5.13 0.13
N THR A 2 -15.60 4.85 1.43
CA THR A 2 -16.50 5.59 2.32
C THR A 2 -15.71 6.21 3.47
N VAL A 3 -16.24 7.28 4.06
CA VAL A 3 -15.73 7.86 5.31
C VAL A 3 -16.64 7.41 6.45
N VAL A 4 -16.05 7.03 7.57
CA VAL A 4 -16.72 6.63 8.80
C VAL A 4 -16.23 7.53 9.93
N GLU A 5 -17.17 8.16 10.61
CA GLU A 5 -16.91 8.89 11.85
C GLU A 5 -16.90 7.91 13.02
N LYS A 6 -15.93 8.07 13.93
CA LYS A 6 -15.87 7.29 15.16
C LYS A 6 -15.53 8.18 16.34
N GLN A 7 -16.40 8.17 17.34
CA GLN A 7 -16.16 8.82 18.62
C GLN A 7 -15.36 7.89 19.53
N LEU A 8 -14.27 8.40 20.09
CA LEU A 8 -13.42 7.73 21.05
C LEU A 8 -13.68 8.34 22.42
N ALA A 9 -14.09 7.51 23.38
CA ALA A 9 -14.14 7.91 24.79
C ALA A 9 -12.74 8.11 25.36
N GLN A 10 -12.64 8.72 26.55
CA GLN A 10 -11.37 8.92 27.22
C GLN A 10 -10.66 7.58 27.47
N GLY A 11 -9.42 7.45 27.01
CA GLY A 11 -8.63 6.22 27.13
C GLY A 11 -9.03 5.09 26.17
N GLN A 12 -10.13 5.24 25.40
CA GLN A 12 -10.46 4.32 24.33
C GLN A 12 -9.47 4.52 23.19
N PHE A 13 -8.94 3.42 22.65
CA PHE A 13 -8.06 3.48 21.48
C PHE A 13 -8.51 2.54 20.38
N ILE A 14 -8.10 2.87 19.16
CA ILE A 14 -8.21 2.02 17.98
C ILE A 14 -6.89 1.99 17.24
N ARG A 15 -6.60 0.90 16.54
CA ARG A 15 -5.47 0.80 15.61
C ARG A 15 -6.00 0.80 14.19
N VAL A 16 -5.46 1.67 13.35
CA VAL A 16 -5.88 1.86 11.97
C VAL A 16 -4.68 1.88 11.04
N ASP A 17 -4.86 1.54 9.78
CA ASP A 17 -3.86 1.81 8.75
C ASP A 17 -3.70 3.33 8.63
N THR A 18 -2.47 3.84 8.60
CA THR A 18 -2.20 5.29 8.54
C THR A 18 -2.82 5.95 7.31
N GLY A 19 -2.87 5.25 6.17
CA GLY A 19 -3.48 5.74 4.94
C GLY A 19 -5.00 5.85 5.03
N CYS A 20 -5.63 5.13 5.95
CA CYS A 20 -7.06 5.20 6.21
C CYS A 20 -7.46 6.36 7.13
N LEU A 21 -6.53 7.09 7.77
CA LEU A 21 -6.90 8.23 8.61
C LEU A 21 -7.15 9.47 7.73
N ALA A 22 -8.38 9.97 7.72
CA ALA A 22 -8.74 11.18 6.98
C ALA A 22 -8.62 12.45 7.83
N ALA A 23 -9.09 12.41 9.08
CA ALA A 23 -9.01 13.53 10.01
C ALA A 23 -9.19 13.05 11.47
N MET A 24 -8.77 13.85 12.44
CA MET A 24 -9.01 13.64 13.86
C MET A 24 -9.13 14.97 14.61
N THR A 25 -9.84 14.98 15.73
CA THR A 25 -9.88 16.13 16.63
C THR A 25 -8.56 16.28 17.39
N PRO A 26 -8.14 17.51 17.79
CA PRO A 26 -6.85 17.76 18.45
C PRO A 26 -6.65 17.03 19.78
N THR A 27 -7.73 16.58 20.43
CA THR A 27 -7.69 15.86 21.71
C THR A 27 -7.37 14.37 21.56
N VAL A 28 -7.31 13.85 20.33
CA VAL A 28 -6.96 12.47 20.06
C VAL A 28 -5.44 12.35 19.99
N GLU A 29 -4.88 11.49 20.82
CA GLU A 29 -3.47 11.11 20.76
C GLU A 29 -3.23 10.22 19.53
N TYR A 30 -2.13 10.47 18.82
CA TYR A 30 -1.75 9.80 17.59
C TYR A 30 -0.31 9.29 17.70
N ASP A 31 -0.13 7.97 17.53
CA ASP A 31 1.18 7.33 17.53
C ASP A 31 1.32 6.38 16.33
N ILE A 32 2.48 6.35 15.68
CA ILE A 32 2.75 5.49 14.53
C ILE A 32 3.66 4.35 14.95
N GLU A 33 3.14 3.13 14.85
CA GLU A 33 3.92 1.92 15.01
C GLU A 33 4.33 1.37 13.64
N PHE A 34 5.63 1.34 13.37
CA PHE A 34 6.16 0.66 12.19
C PHE A 34 6.09 -0.85 12.39
N VAL A 35 5.23 -1.54 11.64
CA VAL A 35 5.23 -3.00 11.61
C VAL A 35 6.20 -3.46 10.51
N GLY A 36 7.49 -3.43 10.86
CA GLY A 36 8.58 -3.87 9.99
C GLY A 36 8.73 -5.39 9.95
N GLY A 37 8.99 -5.93 8.75
CA GLY A 37 9.33 -7.34 8.54
C GLY A 37 8.56 -7.96 7.37
N ILE A 38 9.05 -9.11 6.90
CA ILE A 38 8.63 -9.96 5.74
C ILE A 38 7.11 -9.98 5.43
N LYS A 39 6.24 -9.66 6.39
CA LYS A 39 4.79 -9.49 6.20
C LYS A 39 4.39 -8.28 5.34
N SER A 40 5.17 -7.19 5.27
CA SER A 40 4.91 -6.06 4.35
C SER A 40 5.04 -6.46 2.87
N ALA A 41 5.87 -7.46 2.56
CA ALA A 41 5.99 -8.02 1.22
C ALA A 41 4.71 -8.79 0.77
N LEU A 42 3.96 -9.38 1.72
CA LEU A 42 2.72 -10.12 1.42
C LEU A 42 1.54 -9.22 1.02
N PHE A 43 1.64 -7.90 1.24
CA PHE A 43 0.66 -6.91 0.78
C PHE A 43 1.10 -6.18 -0.50
N GLY A 44 2.05 -6.74 -1.27
CA GLY A 44 2.46 -6.17 -2.56
C GLY A 44 3.61 -5.17 -2.49
N GLY A 45 4.33 -5.09 -1.36
CA GLY A 45 5.51 -4.24 -1.20
C GLY A 45 5.22 -2.83 -0.67
N GLU A 46 3.95 -2.44 -0.52
CA GLU A 46 3.56 -1.24 0.22
C GLU A 46 3.78 -1.50 1.73
N GLY A 47 4.67 -0.73 2.37
CA GLY A 47 4.89 -0.82 3.82
C GLY A 47 3.58 -0.59 4.58
N LEU A 48 3.28 -1.46 5.56
CA LEU A 48 2.05 -1.37 6.36
C LEU A 48 2.37 -0.62 7.67
N PHE A 49 1.83 0.58 7.82
CA PHE A 49 1.98 1.40 9.02
C PHE A 49 0.67 1.41 9.78
N PHE A 50 0.70 1.09 11.07
CA PHE A 50 -0.47 1.25 11.92
C PHE A 50 -0.33 2.51 12.75
N ALA A 51 -1.39 3.32 12.78
CA ALA A 51 -1.57 4.38 13.75
C ALA A 51 -2.42 3.89 14.91
N THR A 52 -1.98 4.15 16.14
CA THR A 52 -2.79 4.06 17.34
C THR A 52 -3.42 5.42 17.60
N LEU A 53 -4.77 5.46 17.62
CA LEU A 53 -5.56 6.66 17.91
C LEU A 53 -6.22 6.48 19.27
N ARG A 54 -5.94 7.36 20.23
CA ARG A 54 -6.49 7.26 21.60
C ARG A 54 -7.25 8.52 21.97
N GLY A 55 -8.49 8.35 22.41
CA GLY A 55 -9.40 9.43 22.77
C GLY A 55 -9.09 10.09 24.12
N PRO A 56 -9.83 11.17 24.45
CA PRO A 56 -11.17 11.47 23.92
C PRO A 56 -11.17 12.25 22.60
N GLY A 57 -12.17 12.03 21.74
CA GLY A 57 -12.38 12.85 20.54
C GLY A 57 -13.07 12.13 19.39
N ILE A 58 -13.00 12.70 18.19
CA ILE A 58 -13.60 12.14 16.97
C ILE A 58 -12.50 11.87 15.96
N VAL A 59 -12.57 10.72 15.30
CA VAL A 59 -11.70 10.34 14.19
C VAL A 59 -12.54 10.01 12.96
N TYR A 60 -12.04 10.38 11.79
CA TYR A 60 -12.66 10.11 10.49
C TYR A 60 -11.77 9.15 9.73
N LEU A 61 -12.31 7.98 9.41
CA LEU A 61 -11.58 6.89 8.77
C LEU A 61 -12.11 6.64 7.37
N GLN A 62 -11.22 6.35 6.43
CA GLN A 62 -11.51 6.14 5.04
C GLN A 62 -11.26 4.68 4.67
N SER A 63 -12.21 4.07 3.97
CA SER A 63 -12.23 2.61 3.77
C SER A 63 -11.20 2.08 2.77
N LEU A 64 -10.65 2.94 1.89
CA LEU A 64 -9.82 2.53 0.77
C LEU A 64 -8.82 3.64 0.40
N PRO A 65 -7.63 3.69 1.04
CA PRO A 65 -6.68 4.78 0.89
C PRO A 65 -6.37 5.06 -0.57
N LEU A 66 -6.12 6.33 -0.89
CA LEU A 66 -5.84 6.75 -2.27
C LEU A 66 -4.62 6.02 -2.86
N SER A 67 -3.58 5.77 -2.06
CA SER A 67 -2.41 4.98 -2.48
C SER A 67 -2.81 3.58 -2.94
N ARG A 68 -3.57 2.85 -2.11
CA ARG A 68 -4.08 1.51 -2.46
C ARG A 68 -5.00 1.53 -3.68
N LEU A 69 -5.76 2.61 -3.88
CA LEU A 69 -6.55 2.77 -5.11
C LEU A 69 -5.64 2.98 -6.33
N ALA A 70 -4.64 3.85 -6.23
CA ALA A 70 -3.69 4.12 -7.29
C ALA A 70 -2.92 2.85 -7.67
N ASP A 71 -2.46 2.08 -6.70
CA ASP A 71 -1.79 0.80 -6.92
C ASP A 71 -2.69 -0.23 -7.59
N ARG A 72 -3.97 -0.27 -7.24
CA ARG A 72 -4.97 -1.11 -7.95
C ARG A 72 -5.18 -0.66 -9.39
N ILE A 73 -5.19 0.64 -9.65
CA ILE A 73 -5.31 1.19 -11.01
C ILE A 73 -4.05 0.83 -11.81
N VAL A 74 -2.85 1.07 -11.29
CA VAL A 74 -1.58 0.78 -11.96
C VAL A 74 -1.42 -0.72 -12.22
N SER A 75 -1.69 -1.57 -11.24
CA SER A 75 -1.65 -3.04 -11.40
C SER A 75 -2.70 -3.58 -12.37
N SER A 76 -3.82 -2.88 -12.56
CA SER A 76 -4.85 -3.24 -13.55
C SER A 76 -4.52 -2.69 -14.94
N ALA A 77 -3.98 -1.47 -15.02
CA ALA A 77 -3.55 -0.83 -16.26
C ALA A 77 -2.36 -1.56 -16.88
N THR A 78 -1.39 -2.01 -16.08
CA THR A 78 -0.29 -2.88 -16.54
C THR A 78 -0.78 -4.24 -17.05
N LYS A 79 -1.90 -4.77 -16.52
CA LYS A 79 -2.54 -5.99 -17.05
C LYS A 79 -3.28 -5.75 -18.38
N ILE A 80 -3.79 -4.53 -18.62
CA ILE A 80 -4.47 -4.13 -19.86
C ILE A 80 -3.46 -3.71 -20.95
N GLY A 81 -2.29 -3.20 -20.54
CA GLY A 81 -1.23 -2.65 -21.38
C GLY A 81 -0.26 -3.64 -22.05
N GLY A 82 -0.67 -4.90 -22.23
CA GLY A 82 -0.03 -5.76 -23.20
C GLY A 82 0.74 -6.94 -22.63
N LYS A 83 0.20 -8.12 -22.91
CA LYS A 83 0.99 -9.27 -23.34
C LYS A 83 1.68 -8.92 -24.67
N ARG A 84 2.66 -8.01 -24.68
CA ARG A 84 3.67 -8.01 -25.73
C ARG A 84 4.71 -9.04 -25.31
N ARG A 85 4.65 -10.20 -25.99
CA ARG A 85 5.83 -11.03 -26.21
C ARG A 85 6.92 -10.10 -26.74
N GLY A 86 8.00 -9.94 -26.00
CA GLY A 86 9.16 -9.15 -26.42
C GLY A 86 9.77 -8.37 -25.27
N GLU A 87 10.87 -8.93 -24.74
CA GLU A 87 11.94 -8.25 -24.01
C GLU A 87 11.64 -7.65 -22.62
N GLY A 88 12.35 -8.15 -21.61
CA GLY A 88 12.32 -7.60 -20.25
C GLY A 88 12.38 -8.64 -19.14
N SER A 89 12.47 -9.93 -19.46
CA SER A 89 12.81 -10.95 -18.48
C SER A 89 14.32 -11.01 -18.35
N ILE A 90 14.85 -11.06 -17.13
CA ILE A 90 16.26 -11.32 -16.81
C ILE A 90 16.80 -12.60 -17.50
N LEU A 91 15.88 -13.48 -17.92
CA LEU A 91 16.12 -14.66 -18.77
C LEU A 91 16.34 -14.35 -20.26
N GLY A 92 15.76 -13.26 -20.79
CA GLY A 92 15.97 -12.81 -22.17
C GLY A 92 17.33 -12.16 -22.38
N SER A 93 17.83 -11.41 -21.40
CA SER A 93 19.19 -10.86 -21.43
C SER A 93 20.27 -11.94 -21.33
N LEU A 94 20.00 -13.09 -20.69
CA LEU A 94 20.90 -14.24 -20.70
C LEU A 94 20.80 -15.06 -22.00
N GLY A 95 19.63 -15.09 -22.64
CA GLY A 95 19.43 -15.75 -23.94
C GLY A 95 20.20 -15.06 -25.07
N ASP A 96 20.19 -13.72 -25.09
CA ASP A 96 20.84 -12.91 -26.13
C ASP A 96 22.39 -12.92 -26.03
N LEU A 97 22.93 -13.30 -24.87
CA LEU A 97 24.38 -13.50 -24.66
C LEU A 97 24.83 -14.94 -24.97
N LEU A 98 23.90 -15.89 -25.10
CA LEU A 98 24.17 -17.29 -25.45
C LEU A 98 23.92 -17.55 -26.95
N ASP A 99 23.08 -16.74 -27.60
CA ASP A 99 22.74 -16.81 -29.03
C ASP A 99 23.62 -15.87 -29.89
N GLY A 100 24.79 -15.50 -29.36
CA GLY A 100 25.84 -14.86 -30.13
C GLY A 100 26.66 -15.91 -30.89
N ASP A 101 26.73 -15.72 -32.22
CA ASP A 101 27.72 -16.27 -33.16
C ASP A 101 27.32 -17.56 -33.92
N SER A 102 26.64 -17.35 -35.06
CA SER A 102 26.92 -18.14 -36.26
C SER A 102 26.51 -17.40 -37.54
N GLY A 103 27.50 -16.80 -38.22
CA GLY A 103 27.52 -16.81 -39.69
C GLY A 103 27.54 -15.46 -40.41
N PHE A 104 28.75 -15.14 -40.91
CA PHE A 104 29.12 -14.31 -42.07
C PHE A 104 28.85 -12.80 -42.07
#